data_AF-A0A417CQF0-F1
#
_entry.id   AF-A0A417CQF0-F1
#
_cell.length_a   1.000
_cell.length_b   1.000
_cell.length_c   1.000
_cell.angle_alpha   90.00
_cell.angle_beta   90.00
_cell.angle_gamma   90.00
#
_symmetry.space_group_name_H-M   'P 1'
#
loop_
_entity.id
_entity.type
_entity.pdbx_description
1 polymer ?
#
loop_
_entity_poly.entity_id
_entity_poly.type
_entity_poly.pdbx_seq_one_letter_code
_entity_poly.pdbx_strand_id
1 'polypeptide(L)'
;MRKLLLLIEICLLAWLLTGSARYEAKKEIPVNTPEFDWENYNIITHALGGIDGLTYLNSRESFINYYDKGCRLFEVDLTQTSDGVWVCRHNWKESLGQWEGEERKVLSSEEFLNTPIYGKYTPMTFEDLLKLLDEYPDAFVMIDSKQYSVRNYQRTLEDYAQYREISIKAGIEHTLKQIIPEIYNSAMYPGTALLYKFPAYIYSLWQEYTTEELNDIAEFCQTNKIMAVTIYRDYWSEEVQKIFDERDILVYIYTINDKEEARRYLANGAQGVCTDVLITDNLN
;
A
#
# COMPACT_ATOMS: atom_id res chain seq x y z
N MET A 1 10.86 59.82 33.66
CA MET A 1 11.25 60.03 32.25
C MET A 1 12.37 59.09 31.79
N ARG A 2 13.53 59.02 32.46
CA ARG A 2 14.68 58.20 32.04
C ARG A 2 14.41 56.68 31.92
N LYS A 3 13.60 56.10 32.82
CA LYS A 3 13.21 54.67 32.77
C LYS A 3 12.19 54.35 31.66
N LEU A 4 11.40 55.34 31.22
CA LEU A 4 10.42 55.17 30.15
C LEU A 4 11.09 55.18 28.77
N LEU A 5 12.08 56.07 28.60
CA LEU A 5 12.92 56.12 27.40
C LEU A 5 13.71 54.83 27.18
N LEU A 6 14.29 54.27 28.26
CA LEU A 6 15.03 53.01 28.18
C LEU A 6 14.13 51.83 27.77
N LEU A 7 12.88 51.81 28.23
CA LEU A 7 11.92 50.77 27.87
C LEU A 7 11.52 50.87 26.39
N ILE A 8 11.34 52.09 25.88
CA ILE A 8 11.02 52.35 24.47
C ILE A 8 12.20 51.94 23.57
N GLU A 9 13.43 52.24 23.97
CA GLU A 9 14.64 51.83 23.23
C GLU A 9 14.80 50.31 23.19
N ILE A 10 14.53 49.62 24.30
CA ILE A 10 14.56 48.14 24.35
C ILE A 10 13.47 47.54 23.45
N CYS A 11 12.25 48.10 23.46
CA CYS A 11 11.16 47.63 22.60
C CYS A 11 11.46 47.86 21.11
N LEU A 12 12.07 49.00 20.74
CA LEU A 12 12.45 49.30 19.36
C LEU A 12 13.58 48.38 18.87
N LEU A 13 14.57 48.10 19.72
CA LEU A 13 15.64 47.14 19.43
C LEU A 13 15.11 45.70 19.27
N ALA A 14 14.15 45.29 20.10
CA ALA A 14 13.49 43.99 19.96
C ALA A 14 12.69 43.89 18.65
N TRP A 15 12.07 44.98 18.20
CA TRP A 15 11.33 45.02 16.93
C TRP A 15 12.25 45.00 15.70
N LEU A 16 13.41 45.64 15.78
CA LEU A 16 14.44 45.61 14.74
C LEU A 16 15.17 44.26 14.63
N LEU A 17 15.39 43.57 15.75
CA LEU A 17 16.08 42.27 15.80
C LEU A 17 15.17 41.07 15.47
N THR A 18 13.85 41.23 15.60
CA THR A 18 12.86 40.20 15.21
C THR A 18 12.35 40.38 13.80
N GLY A 19 13.12 41.07 12.95
CA GLY A 19 12.87 41.33 11.54
C GLY A 19 11.92 40.29 10.96
N SER A 20 10.68 40.71 10.73
CA SER A 20 9.61 39.85 10.28
C SER A 20 9.83 39.53 8.80
N ALA A 21 10.81 38.68 8.53
CA ALA A 21 10.72 37.80 7.39
C ALA A 21 9.48 36.95 7.65
N ARG A 22 8.34 37.37 7.09
CA ARG A 22 7.19 36.49 6.92
C ARG A 22 7.72 35.31 6.14
N TYR A 23 7.96 34.20 6.84
CA TYR A 23 7.99 32.90 6.20
C TYR A 23 6.56 32.72 5.68
N GLU A 24 6.34 33.11 4.42
CA GLU A 24 5.19 32.62 3.68
C GLU A 24 5.41 31.12 3.57
N ALA A 25 4.87 30.37 4.54
CA ALA A 25 4.63 28.95 4.34
C ALA A 25 3.95 28.86 2.96
N LYS A 26 4.60 28.15 2.02
CA LYS A 26 3.96 27.82 0.75
C LYS A 26 2.56 27.35 1.11
N LYS A 27 1.56 28.01 0.54
CA LYS A 27 0.18 27.61 0.67
C LYS A 27 0.13 26.19 0.11
N GLU A 28 0.22 25.18 0.97
CA GLU A 28 -0.08 23.81 0.59
C GLU A 28 -1.50 23.87 0.05
N ILE A 29 -1.63 23.71 -1.26
CA ILE A 29 -2.93 23.43 -1.84
C ILE A 29 -3.26 22.07 -1.22
N PRO A 30 -4.31 21.96 -0.38
CA PRO A 30 -4.66 20.67 0.18
C PRO A 30 -5.00 19.78 -0.99
N VAL A 31 -4.08 18.89 -1.37
CA VAL A 31 -4.36 17.93 -2.41
C VAL A 31 -5.23 16.88 -1.75
N ASN A 32 -6.53 17.01 -1.99
CA ASN A 32 -7.50 16.19 -1.32
C ASN A 32 -7.47 14.80 -1.97
N THR A 33 -6.99 13.79 -1.24
CA THR A 33 -7.16 12.39 -1.63
C THR A 33 -8.64 12.15 -1.93
N PRO A 34 -8.98 11.61 -3.11
CA PRO A 34 -10.35 11.28 -3.44
C PRO A 34 -10.90 10.22 -2.47
N GLU A 35 -12.22 10.10 -2.40
CA GLU A 35 -12.83 8.96 -1.73
C GLU A 35 -12.54 7.69 -2.55
N PHE A 36 -12.17 6.62 -1.86
CA PHE A 36 -11.87 5.35 -2.52
C PHE A 36 -13.16 4.62 -2.89
N ASP A 37 -13.22 4.09 -4.11
CA ASP A 37 -14.30 3.25 -4.59
C ASP A 37 -13.73 2.18 -5.52
N TRP A 38 -14.01 0.92 -5.20
CA TRP A 38 -13.50 -0.24 -5.92
C TRP A 38 -13.94 -0.27 -7.40
N GLU A 39 -15.10 0.29 -7.72
CA GLU A 39 -15.63 0.29 -9.10
C GLU A 39 -14.74 1.10 -10.07
N ASN A 40 -13.92 2.01 -9.54
CA ASN A 40 -13.01 2.84 -10.34
C ASN A 40 -11.73 2.12 -10.78
N TYR A 41 -11.49 0.89 -10.29
CA TYR A 41 -10.23 0.19 -10.50
C TYR A 41 -10.49 -1.21 -11.07
N ASN A 42 -9.92 -1.51 -12.23
CA ASN A 42 -9.91 -2.87 -12.81
C ASN A 42 -8.49 -3.47 -12.86
N ILE A 43 -7.50 -2.74 -12.36
CA ILE A 43 -6.10 -3.15 -12.29
C ILE A 43 -5.56 -2.81 -10.90
N ILE A 44 -4.99 -3.82 -10.24
CA ILE A 44 -4.11 -3.67 -9.08
C ILE A 44 -2.68 -3.87 -9.59
N THR A 45 -1.82 -2.87 -9.41
CA THR A 45 -0.43 -2.95 -9.87
C THR A 45 0.42 -3.67 -8.84
N HIS A 46 0.79 -4.92 -9.14
CA HIS A 46 1.48 -5.83 -8.22
C HIS A 46 2.90 -5.36 -7.91
N ALA A 47 3.30 -5.40 -6.64
CA ALA A 47 4.62 -5.01 -6.13
C ALA A 47 5.12 -3.66 -6.67
N LEU A 48 4.21 -2.68 -6.74
CA LEU A 48 4.36 -1.35 -7.34
C LEU A 48 4.67 -1.34 -8.85
N GLY A 49 4.66 -2.49 -9.51
CA GLY A 49 4.77 -2.66 -10.95
C GLY A 49 6.14 -3.14 -11.43
N GLY A 50 6.12 -4.04 -12.41
CA GLY A 50 7.33 -4.56 -13.06
C GLY A 50 7.87 -3.64 -14.14
N ILE A 51 9.19 -3.44 -14.16
CA ILE A 51 9.91 -2.62 -15.16
C ILE A 51 11.20 -3.33 -15.60
N ASP A 52 11.61 -3.12 -16.85
CA ASP A 52 12.77 -3.77 -17.48
C ASP A 52 12.79 -5.30 -17.38
N GLY A 53 11.61 -5.94 -17.40
CA GLY A 53 11.47 -7.39 -17.29
C GLY A 53 11.69 -7.94 -15.87
N LEU A 54 11.76 -7.06 -14.86
CA LEU A 54 11.90 -7.41 -13.45
C LEU A 54 10.58 -7.16 -12.71
N THR A 55 10.21 -8.07 -11.82
CA THR A 55 9.01 -8.00 -10.96
C THR A 55 9.42 -7.95 -9.49
N TYR A 56 8.44 -7.83 -8.57
CA TYR A 56 8.69 -7.75 -7.11
C TYR A 56 9.65 -6.64 -6.66
N LEU A 57 9.84 -5.61 -7.50
CA LEU A 57 10.81 -4.55 -7.26
C LEU A 57 10.44 -3.70 -6.05
N ASN A 58 9.14 -3.43 -5.83
CA ASN A 58 8.66 -2.61 -4.73
C ASN A 58 9.42 -1.26 -4.63
N SER A 59 9.75 -0.69 -5.78
CA SER A 59 10.67 0.45 -5.91
C SER A 59 9.96 1.76 -6.21
N ARG A 60 10.62 2.89 -5.94
CA ARG A 60 10.11 4.23 -6.25
C ARG A 60 9.87 4.40 -7.75
N GLU A 61 10.82 3.95 -8.56
CA GLU A 61 10.77 4.07 -10.03
C GLU A 61 9.66 3.21 -10.63
N SER A 62 9.42 2.01 -10.07
CA SER A 62 8.29 1.16 -10.44
C SER A 62 6.97 1.90 -10.24
N PHE A 63 6.73 2.42 -9.03
CA PHE A 63 5.51 3.15 -8.69
C PHE A 63 5.28 4.33 -9.65
N ILE A 64 6.29 5.21 -9.80
CA ILE A 64 6.16 6.42 -10.62
C ILE A 64 5.89 6.07 -12.08
N ASN A 65 6.59 5.08 -12.63
CA ASN A 65 6.38 4.65 -14.01
C ASN A 65 4.91 4.25 -14.22
N TYR A 66 4.32 3.42 -13.36
CA TYR A 66 2.93 2.98 -13.50
C TYR A 66 1.93 4.10 -13.18
N TYR A 67 2.23 4.95 -12.20
CA TYR A 67 1.43 6.12 -11.90
C TYR A 67 1.33 7.07 -13.12
N ASP A 68 2.46 7.36 -13.79
CA ASP A 68 2.52 8.18 -15.00
C ASP A 68 1.74 7.58 -16.17
N LYS A 69 1.52 6.26 -16.14
CA LYS A 69 0.71 5.49 -17.11
C LYS A 69 -0.78 5.41 -16.73
N GLY A 70 -1.19 6.08 -15.66
CA GLY A 70 -2.59 6.18 -15.24
C GLY A 70 -3.01 5.15 -14.18
N CYS A 71 -2.12 4.28 -13.73
CA CYS A 71 -2.44 3.37 -12.62
C CYS A 71 -2.59 4.15 -11.32
N ARG A 72 -3.58 3.78 -10.51
CA ARG A 72 -3.91 4.46 -9.25
C ARG A 72 -4.10 3.52 -8.07
N LEU A 73 -4.25 2.22 -8.31
CA LEU A 73 -4.28 1.19 -7.28
C LEU A 73 -3.07 0.26 -7.45
N PHE A 74 -2.32 0.12 -6.36
CA PHE A 74 -1.09 -0.66 -6.29
C PHE A 74 -1.18 -1.66 -5.15
N GLU A 75 -0.35 -2.69 -5.20
CA GLU A 75 -0.04 -3.57 -4.07
C GLU A 75 1.45 -3.38 -3.72
N VAL A 76 1.76 -3.46 -2.43
CA VAL A 76 3.12 -3.40 -1.91
C VAL A 76 3.37 -4.47 -0.87
N ASP A 77 4.55 -5.05 -0.99
CA ASP A 77 5.09 -5.98 -0.03
C ASP A 77 5.84 -5.28 1.09
N LEU A 78 5.60 -5.68 2.35
CA LEU A 78 6.42 -5.23 3.47
C LEU A 78 7.14 -6.39 4.16
N THR A 79 8.40 -6.16 4.53
CA THR A 79 9.18 -7.03 5.43
C THR A 79 10.08 -6.21 6.34
N GLN A 80 10.52 -6.81 7.46
CA GLN A 80 11.45 -6.17 8.38
C GLN A 80 12.90 -6.51 8.06
N THR A 81 13.77 -5.50 8.15
CA THR A 81 15.24 -5.64 8.15
C THR A 81 15.73 -6.26 9.46
N SER A 82 17.03 -6.58 9.54
CA SER A 82 17.61 -7.22 10.73
C SER A 82 17.56 -6.34 11.99
N ASP A 83 17.44 -5.03 11.80
CA ASP A 83 17.30 -3.98 12.82
C ASP A 83 15.83 -3.51 13.00
N GLY A 84 14.86 -4.22 12.42
CA GLY A 84 13.44 -4.04 12.70
C GLY A 84 12.74 -2.92 11.93
N VAL A 85 13.36 -2.38 10.87
CA VAL A 85 12.75 -1.35 10.02
C VAL A 85 11.89 -2.01 8.94
N TRP A 86 10.68 -1.49 8.74
CA TRP A 86 9.80 -1.94 7.67
C TRP A 86 10.25 -1.38 6.32
N VAL A 87 10.48 -2.29 5.37
CA VAL A 87 10.93 -1.97 4.01
C VAL A 87 10.00 -2.57 2.95
N CYS A 88 9.89 -1.87 1.82
CA CYS A 88 9.13 -2.29 0.65
C CYS A 88 9.89 -3.43 -0.05
N ARG A 89 9.56 -4.67 0.31
CA ARG A 89 10.23 -5.89 -0.17
C ARG A 89 9.39 -7.12 0.13
N HIS A 90 9.26 -8.01 -0.87
CA HIS A 90 8.56 -9.29 -0.73
C HIS A 90 9.14 -10.22 0.34
N ASN A 91 10.42 -10.60 0.24
CA ASN A 91 11.07 -11.51 1.18
C ASN A 91 12.60 -11.42 1.08
N TRP A 92 13.32 -12.02 2.04
CA TRP A 92 14.78 -12.02 2.11
C TRP A 92 15.45 -13.26 1.46
N LYS A 93 14.69 -14.10 0.74
CA LYS A 93 15.24 -15.30 0.08
C LYS A 93 15.93 -14.95 -1.24
N GLU A 94 15.35 -14.03 -2.01
CA GLU A 94 15.92 -13.55 -3.28
C GLU A 94 16.81 -12.34 -3.01
N SER A 95 17.96 -12.25 -3.69
CA SER A 95 18.91 -11.14 -3.47
C SER A 95 18.43 -9.81 -4.04
N LEU A 96 17.67 -9.86 -5.13
CA LEU A 96 17.31 -8.70 -5.94
C LEU A 96 18.54 -7.86 -6.33
N GLY A 97 19.70 -8.52 -6.51
CA GLY A 97 20.97 -7.87 -6.84
C GLY A 97 21.64 -7.08 -5.71
N GLN A 98 21.17 -7.22 -4.46
CA GLN A 98 21.72 -6.47 -3.31
C GLN A 98 22.79 -7.25 -2.51
N TRP A 99 22.97 -8.54 -2.80
CA TRP A 99 24.10 -9.32 -2.31
C TRP A 99 24.44 -10.44 -3.28
N GLU A 100 25.66 -10.97 -3.14
CA GLU A 100 26.17 -12.08 -3.94
C GLU A 100 25.69 -13.44 -3.40
N GLY A 101 25.33 -14.35 -4.31
CA GLY A 101 24.88 -15.71 -4.00
C GLY A 101 23.36 -15.87 -3.88
N GLU A 102 22.94 -17.11 -3.67
CA GLU A 102 21.52 -17.51 -3.60
C GLU A 102 21.02 -17.73 -2.16
N GLU A 103 21.90 -17.55 -1.18
CA GLU A 103 21.54 -17.74 0.22
C GLU A 103 20.71 -16.58 0.75
N ARG A 104 19.72 -16.92 1.59
CA ARG A 104 18.91 -15.95 2.31
C ARG A 104 19.81 -15.04 3.16
N LYS A 105 19.70 -13.72 2.97
CA LYS A 105 20.35 -12.71 3.80
C LYS A 105 19.33 -11.64 4.21
N VAL A 106 19.22 -11.37 5.50
CA VAL A 106 18.42 -10.26 6.03
C VAL A 106 19.37 -9.08 6.24
N LEU A 107 19.24 -8.04 5.43
CA LEU A 107 20.08 -6.84 5.52
C LEU A 107 19.61 -5.93 6.67
N SER A 108 20.51 -5.09 7.18
CA SER A 108 20.11 -3.92 7.98
C SER A 108 19.41 -2.88 7.11
N SER A 109 18.69 -1.95 7.73
CA SER A 109 18.07 -0.82 7.00
C SER A 109 19.11 0.03 6.27
N GLU A 110 20.27 0.29 6.90
CA GLU A 110 21.38 1.02 6.28
C GLU A 110 21.95 0.28 5.07
N GLU A 111 22.19 -1.03 5.16
CA GLU A 111 22.68 -1.82 4.03
C GLU A 111 21.64 -1.87 2.90
N PHE A 112 20.37 -2.08 3.23
CA PHE A 112 19.28 -2.16 2.27
C PHE A 112 19.12 -0.85 1.50
N LEU A 113 19.06 0.29 2.20
CA LEU A 113 18.83 1.60 1.57
C LEU A 113 20.03 2.09 0.75
N ASN A 114 21.26 1.73 1.14
CA ASN A 114 22.46 2.12 0.40
C ASN A 114 22.79 1.19 -0.79
N THR A 115 22.04 0.11 -0.98
CA THR A 115 22.28 -0.85 -2.07
C THR A 115 21.12 -0.83 -3.04
N PRO A 116 21.27 -0.24 -4.25
CA PRO A 116 20.20 -0.21 -5.24
C PRO A 116 19.75 -1.62 -5.65
N ILE A 117 18.44 -1.80 -5.82
CA ILE A 117 17.84 -3.05 -6.31
C ILE A 117 18.29 -3.25 -7.76
N TYR A 118 18.90 -4.40 -8.05
CA TYR A 118 19.58 -4.72 -9.30
C TYR A 118 20.57 -3.62 -9.77
N GLY A 119 21.20 -2.91 -8.82
CA GLY A 119 22.15 -1.84 -9.11
C GLY A 119 21.53 -0.58 -9.73
N LYS A 120 20.20 -0.49 -9.80
CA LYS A 120 19.50 0.58 -10.53
C LYS A 120 18.36 1.24 -9.75
N TYR A 121 17.50 0.46 -9.09
CA TYR A 121 16.25 0.97 -8.53
C TYR A 121 16.38 1.33 -7.06
N THR A 122 15.64 2.35 -6.65
CA THR A 122 15.69 2.90 -5.31
C THR A 122 14.87 2.02 -4.34
N PRO A 123 15.51 1.35 -3.36
CA PRO A 123 14.80 0.68 -2.28
C PRO A 123 14.09 1.70 -1.38
N MET A 124 12.96 1.31 -0.76
CA MET A 124 12.16 2.21 0.09
C MET A 124 11.86 1.59 1.44
N THR A 125 11.89 2.40 2.50
CA THR A 125 11.20 2.06 3.75
C THR A 125 9.69 2.25 3.61
N PHE A 126 8.91 1.78 4.58
CA PHE A 126 7.48 2.12 4.64
C PHE A 126 7.26 3.63 4.83
N GLU A 127 8.13 4.32 5.58
CA GLU A 127 8.06 5.78 5.72
C GLU A 127 8.29 6.49 4.38
N ASP A 128 9.22 6.01 3.56
CA ASP A 128 9.47 6.56 2.22
C ASP A 128 8.28 6.35 1.28
N LEU A 129 7.61 5.19 1.36
CA LEU A 129 6.36 4.95 0.64
C LEU A 129 5.27 5.94 1.08
N LEU A 130 5.09 6.16 2.38
CA LEU A 130 4.08 7.12 2.86
C LEU A 130 4.38 8.55 2.39
N LYS A 131 5.66 8.96 2.37
CA LYS A 131 6.06 10.26 1.79
C LYS A 131 5.78 10.32 0.29
N LEU A 132 6.02 9.22 -0.43
CA LEU A 132 5.67 9.13 -1.84
C LEU A 132 4.15 9.27 -2.04
N LEU A 133 3.33 8.61 -1.23
CA LEU A 133 1.87 8.74 -1.30
C LEU A 133 1.37 10.16 -0.98
N ASP A 134 2.09 10.90 -0.14
CA ASP A 134 1.82 12.33 0.09
C ASP A 134 2.07 13.19 -1.16
N GLU A 135 3.11 12.84 -1.95
CA GLU A 135 3.38 13.46 -3.26
C GLU A 135 2.33 13.07 -4.34
N TYR A 136 1.73 11.88 -4.22
CA TYR A 136 0.78 11.29 -5.18
C TYR A 136 -0.57 10.93 -4.51
N PRO A 137 -1.37 11.95 -4.13
CA PRO A 137 -2.49 11.82 -3.21
C PRO A 137 -3.73 11.13 -3.78
N ASP A 138 -3.79 10.86 -5.09
CA ASP A 138 -4.83 10.07 -5.76
C ASP A 138 -4.42 8.62 -6.00
N ALA A 139 -3.26 8.18 -5.50
CA ALA A 139 -2.85 6.79 -5.48
C ALA A 139 -3.27 6.09 -4.18
N PHE A 140 -3.65 4.82 -4.29
CA PHE A 140 -3.97 3.91 -3.18
C PHE A 140 -3.08 2.67 -3.25
N VAL A 141 -2.71 2.16 -2.08
CA VAL A 141 -1.81 1.01 -1.96
C VAL A 141 -2.40 -0.02 -1.02
N MET A 142 -2.57 -1.23 -1.54
CA MET A 142 -2.86 -2.43 -0.78
C MET A 142 -1.58 -2.93 -0.12
N ILE A 143 -1.63 -3.26 1.18
CA ILE A 143 -0.49 -3.84 1.89
C ILE A 143 -0.69 -5.34 2.03
N ASP A 144 0.19 -6.13 1.40
CA ASP A 144 0.27 -7.56 1.65
C ASP A 144 0.85 -7.81 3.06
N SER A 145 -0.05 -8.11 3.99
CA SER A 145 0.28 -8.33 5.40
C SER A 145 1.03 -9.65 5.65
N LYS A 146 0.94 -10.63 4.74
CA LYS A 146 1.56 -11.97 4.87
C LYS A 146 1.16 -12.74 6.15
N GLN A 147 0.05 -12.36 6.79
CA GLN A 147 -0.45 -13.01 8.01
C GLN A 147 -1.50 -14.08 7.71
N TYR A 148 -1.06 -15.14 7.03
CA TYR A 148 -1.93 -16.23 6.55
C TYR A 148 -2.67 -17.03 7.64
N SER A 149 -2.09 -17.10 8.84
CA SER A 149 -2.63 -17.92 9.93
C SER A 149 -3.47 -17.10 10.90
N VAL A 150 -4.63 -17.64 11.30
CA VAL A 150 -5.47 -17.09 12.38
C VAL A 150 -4.69 -16.88 13.67
N ARG A 151 -3.67 -17.71 13.94
CA ARG A 151 -2.84 -17.59 15.14
C ARG A 151 -1.97 -16.33 15.14
N ASN A 152 -1.79 -15.69 13.99
CA ASN A 152 -0.99 -14.49 13.81
C ASN A 152 -1.84 -13.20 13.83
N TYR A 153 -3.12 -13.26 14.24
CA TYR A 153 -3.96 -12.05 14.31
C TYR A 153 -3.31 -10.95 15.18
N GLN A 154 -2.67 -11.34 16.29
CA GLN A 154 -1.97 -10.39 17.16
C GLN A 154 -0.81 -9.71 16.43
N ARG A 155 -0.06 -10.46 15.61
CA ARG A 155 1.01 -9.90 14.79
C ARG A 155 0.48 -8.92 13.76
N THR A 156 -0.66 -9.22 13.12
CA THR A 156 -1.31 -8.27 12.21
C THR A 156 -1.57 -6.93 12.90
N LEU A 157 -2.16 -6.98 14.11
CA LEU A 157 -2.43 -5.77 14.89
C LEU A 157 -1.13 -5.02 15.24
N GLU A 158 -0.08 -5.74 15.64
CA GLU A 158 1.23 -5.17 15.96
C GLU A 158 1.89 -4.51 14.74
N ASP A 159 1.79 -5.13 13.56
CA ASP A 159 2.34 -4.60 12.31
C ASP A 159 1.61 -3.30 11.92
N TYR A 160 0.28 -3.29 11.89
CA TYR A 160 -0.50 -2.09 11.57
C TYR A 160 -0.37 -0.99 12.64
N ALA A 161 -0.18 -1.35 13.91
CA ALA A 161 0.12 -0.37 14.95
C ALA A 161 1.49 0.30 14.71
N GLN A 162 2.50 -0.46 14.30
CA GLN A 162 3.81 0.08 13.91
C GLN A 162 3.70 0.96 12.65
N TYR A 163 2.95 0.55 11.63
CA TYR A 163 2.70 1.36 10.43
C TYR A 163 2.10 2.72 10.79
N ARG A 164 1.10 2.71 11.67
CA ARG A 164 0.50 3.94 12.17
C ARG A 164 1.50 4.78 12.97
N GLU A 165 2.28 4.17 13.86
CA GLU A 165 3.29 4.88 14.64
C GLU A 165 4.35 5.55 13.75
N ILE A 166 4.81 4.87 12.70
CA ILE A 166 5.71 5.44 11.68
C ILE A 166 5.09 6.69 11.06
N SER A 167 3.83 6.61 10.60
CA SER A 167 3.14 7.75 9.98
C SER A 167 2.99 8.95 10.93
N ILE A 168 2.68 8.70 12.22
CA ILE A 168 2.52 9.73 13.24
C ILE A 168 3.87 10.41 13.52
N LYS A 169 4.94 9.63 13.69
CA LYS A 169 6.29 10.17 13.95
C LYS A 169 6.80 11.02 12.79
N ALA A 170 6.49 10.63 11.56
CA ALA A 170 6.85 11.37 10.36
C ALA A 170 5.94 12.58 10.08
N GLY A 171 4.85 12.77 10.84
CA GLY A 171 3.91 13.89 10.65
C GLY A 171 3.01 13.75 9.42
N ILE A 172 2.84 12.53 8.91
CA ILE A 172 2.11 12.21 7.67
C ILE A 172 1.01 11.16 7.92
N GLU A 173 0.40 11.11 9.12
CA GLU A 173 -0.67 10.15 9.46
C GLU A 173 -1.85 10.21 8.47
N HIS A 174 -2.07 11.35 7.80
CA HIS A 174 -3.13 11.47 6.80
C HIS A 174 -2.92 10.57 5.59
N THR A 175 -1.71 10.12 5.27
CA THR A 175 -1.46 9.20 4.13
C THR A 175 -1.99 7.80 4.38
N LEU A 176 -2.33 7.43 5.62
CA LEU A 176 -3.05 6.19 5.91
C LEU A 176 -4.43 6.11 5.23
N LYS A 177 -5.00 7.25 4.81
CA LYS A 177 -6.23 7.28 3.98
C LYS A 177 -6.03 6.72 2.57
N GLN A 178 -4.78 6.45 2.17
CA GLN A 178 -4.41 5.83 0.89
C GLN A 178 -4.03 4.34 1.06
N ILE A 179 -3.98 3.83 2.30
CA ILE A 179 -3.59 2.44 2.58
C ILE A 179 -4.82 1.55 2.66
N ILE A 180 -4.81 0.41 1.97
CA ILE A 180 -5.86 -0.59 1.98
C ILE A 180 -5.31 -1.86 2.62
N PRO A 181 -5.77 -2.23 3.83
CA PRO A 181 -5.32 -3.46 4.45
C PRO A 181 -5.82 -4.71 3.70
N GLU A 182 -4.89 -5.59 3.33
CA GLU A 182 -5.21 -6.95 2.89
C GLU A 182 -5.33 -7.90 4.07
N ILE A 183 -6.47 -8.59 4.17
CA ILE A 183 -6.75 -9.56 5.24
C ILE A 183 -6.83 -10.99 4.68
N TYR A 184 -6.21 -11.93 5.37
CA TYR A 184 -6.16 -13.34 4.97
C TYR A 184 -7.07 -14.25 5.80
N ASN A 185 -7.55 -13.73 6.94
CA ASN A 185 -8.47 -14.41 7.82
C ASN A 185 -9.34 -13.39 8.57
N SER A 186 -10.56 -13.80 8.91
CA SER A 186 -11.56 -12.95 9.56
C SER A 186 -11.11 -12.35 10.89
N ALA A 187 -10.21 -13.00 11.63
CA ALA A 187 -9.71 -12.52 12.92
C ALA A 187 -8.81 -11.26 12.80
N MET A 188 -8.26 -10.98 11.62
CA MET A 188 -7.44 -9.79 11.38
C MET A 188 -8.26 -8.50 11.37
N TYR A 189 -9.49 -8.56 10.87
CA TYR A 189 -10.28 -7.36 10.57
C TYR A 189 -10.64 -6.51 11.80
N PRO A 190 -11.21 -7.06 12.90
CA PRO A 190 -11.71 -6.22 13.98
C PRO A 190 -10.61 -5.38 14.64
N GLY A 191 -9.41 -5.97 14.80
CA GLY A 191 -8.25 -5.27 15.35
C GLY A 191 -7.79 -4.13 14.44
N THR A 192 -7.58 -4.41 13.16
CA THR A 192 -7.12 -3.41 12.18
C THR A 192 -8.14 -2.28 11.99
N ALA A 193 -9.44 -2.59 11.99
CA ALA A 193 -10.53 -1.60 11.90
C ALA A 193 -10.64 -0.68 13.11
N LEU A 194 -10.20 -1.12 14.29
CA LEU A 194 -10.14 -0.29 15.48
C LEU A 194 -8.90 0.64 15.52
N LEU A 195 -7.82 0.26 14.85
CA LEU A 195 -6.56 1.05 14.85
C LEU A 195 -6.68 2.34 14.06
N TYR A 196 -7.31 2.27 12.88
CA TYR A 196 -7.48 3.40 11.98
C TYR A 196 -8.68 3.16 11.06
N LYS A 197 -9.37 4.24 10.67
CA LYS A 197 -10.43 4.16 9.67
C LYS A 197 -9.81 4.20 8.27
N PHE A 198 -9.34 3.04 7.80
CA PHE A 198 -8.83 2.89 6.44
C PHE A 198 -9.94 3.12 5.40
N PRO A 199 -9.59 3.53 4.17
CA PRO A 199 -10.55 3.77 3.08
C PRO A 199 -11.37 2.53 2.72
N ALA A 200 -10.73 1.36 2.70
CA ALA A 200 -11.33 0.08 2.35
C ALA A 200 -10.49 -1.08 2.92
N TYR A 201 -11.00 -2.30 2.75
CA TYR A 201 -10.34 -3.57 3.04
C TYR A 201 -10.58 -4.52 1.88
N ILE A 202 -9.68 -5.49 1.72
CA ILE A 202 -9.81 -6.57 0.74
C ILE A 202 -9.45 -7.90 1.38
N TYR A 203 -10.25 -8.94 1.10
CA TYR A 203 -10.00 -10.29 1.63
C TYR A 203 -9.25 -11.14 0.59
N SER A 204 -8.14 -11.73 0.98
CA SER A 204 -7.27 -12.48 0.09
C SER A 204 -7.43 -13.98 0.23
N LEU A 205 -7.79 -14.62 -0.90
CA LEU A 205 -7.95 -16.06 -1.06
C LEU A 205 -6.67 -16.62 -1.68
N TRP A 206 -5.82 -17.20 -0.83
CA TRP A 206 -4.44 -17.58 -1.13
C TRP A 206 -4.19 -19.09 -1.18
N GLN A 207 -5.20 -19.88 -0.83
CA GLN A 207 -5.19 -21.33 -0.90
C GLN A 207 -6.51 -21.80 -1.51
N GLU A 208 -6.62 -23.09 -1.76
CA GLU A 208 -7.90 -23.69 -2.13
C GLU A 208 -8.85 -23.65 -0.92
N TYR A 209 -10.09 -23.25 -1.16
CA TYR A 209 -11.16 -23.22 -0.17
C TYR A 209 -12.32 -24.08 -0.66
N THR A 210 -12.97 -24.76 0.27
CA THR A 210 -14.22 -25.45 0.00
C THR A 210 -15.35 -24.45 -0.28
N THR A 211 -16.42 -24.89 -0.95
CA THR A 211 -17.60 -24.05 -1.18
C THR A 211 -18.22 -23.54 0.12
N GLU A 212 -18.18 -24.33 1.20
CA GLU A 212 -18.65 -23.92 2.52
C GLU A 212 -17.80 -22.76 3.06
N GLU A 213 -16.47 -22.91 3.07
CA GLU A 213 -15.54 -21.86 3.51
C GLU A 213 -15.67 -20.58 2.67
N LEU A 214 -15.86 -20.70 1.35
CA LEU A 214 -16.08 -19.53 0.48
C LEU A 214 -17.37 -18.78 0.84
N ASN A 215 -18.45 -19.50 1.16
CA ASN A 215 -19.70 -18.89 1.59
C ASN A 215 -19.55 -18.19 2.95
N ASP A 216 -18.83 -18.80 3.89
CA ASP A 216 -18.53 -18.20 5.20
C ASP A 216 -17.69 -16.92 5.04
N ILE A 217 -16.67 -16.94 4.17
CA ILE A 217 -15.85 -15.77 3.86
C ILE A 217 -16.69 -14.68 3.22
N ALA A 218 -17.57 -15.02 2.28
CA ALA A 218 -18.40 -14.05 1.60
C ALA A 218 -19.45 -13.43 2.56
N GLU A 219 -20.06 -14.21 3.46
CA GLU A 219 -20.93 -13.69 4.52
C GLU A 219 -20.17 -12.77 5.48
N PHE A 220 -18.96 -13.16 5.87
CA PHE A 220 -18.09 -12.33 6.70
C PHE A 220 -17.78 -10.99 6.01
N CYS A 221 -17.41 -11.02 4.73
CA CYS A 221 -17.10 -9.81 3.95
C CYS A 221 -18.33 -8.89 3.84
N GLN A 222 -19.49 -9.44 3.50
CA GLN A 222 -20.74 -8.68 3.40
C GLN A 222 -21.11 -8.03 4.74
N THR A 223 -21.05 -8.78 5.84
CA THR A 223 -21.36 -8.29 7.20
C THR A 223 -20.46 -7.13 7.60
N ASN A 224 -19.18 -7.22 7.24
CA ASN A 224 -18.16 -6.25 7.62
C ASN A 224 -17.93 -5.15 6.58
N LYS A 225 -18.69 -5.15 5.47
CA LYS A 225 -18.56 -4.22 4.34
C LYS A 225 -17.17 -4.23 3.69
N ILE A 226 -16.61 -5.43 3.56
CA ILE A 226 -15.39 -5.70 2.79
C ILE A 226 -15.86 -6.02 1.37
N MET A 227 -15.84 -5.01 0.51
CA MET A 227 -16.53 -5.04 -0.78
C MET A 227 -15.73 -5.72 -1.90
N ALA A 228 -14.52 -6.22 -1.60
CA ALA A 228 -13.67 -6.88 -2.58
C ALA A 228 -12.92 -8.08 -2.00
N VAL A 229 -12.64 -9.06 -2.87
CA VAL A 229 -11.72 -10.18 -2.62
C VAL A 229 -10.67 -10.29 -3.71
N THR A 230 -9.49 -10.77 -3.36
CA THR A 230 -8.45 -11.22 -4.29
C THR A 230 -8.43 -12.75 -4.31
N ILE A 231 -8.28 -13.38 -5.48
CA ILE A 231 -8.17 -14.84 -5.61
C ILE A 231 -7.04 -15.25 -6.56
N TYR A 232 -6.27 -16.25 -6.14
CA TYR A 232 -5.24 -16.82 -6.99
C TYR A 232 -5.89 -17.53 -8.19
N ARG A 233 -5.37 -17.27 -9.40
CA ARG A 233 -5.94 -17.70 -10.69
C ARG A 233 -6.31 -19.17 -10.78
N ASP A 234 -5.56 -20.05 -10.13
CA ASP A 234 -5.75 -21.50 -10.18
C ASP A 234 -6.87 -21.98 -9.23
N TYR A 235 -7.32 -21.12 -8.31
CA TYR A 235 -8.43 -21.38 -7.38
C TYR A 235 -9.73 -20.71 -7.83
N TRP A 236 -9.71 -19.94 -8.91
CA TRP A 236 -10.90 -19.32 -9.46
C TRP A 236 -11.67 -20.27 -10.39
N SER A 237 -13.00 -20.21 -10.31
CA SER A 237 -13.93 -20.76 -11.29
C SER A 237 -15.16 -19.84 -11.40
N GLU A 238 -15.98 -20.01 -12.44
CA GLU A 238 -17.27 -19.28 -12.56
C GLU A 238 -18.20 -19.58 -11.37
N GLU A 239 -18.10 -20.76 -10.77
CA GLU A 239 -18.88 -21.13 -9.58
C GLU A 239 -18.38 -20.37 -8.34
N VAL A 240 -17.07 -20.20 -8.20
CA VAL A 240 -16.48 -19.37 -7.14
C VAL A 240 -16.85 -17.90 -7.34
N GLN A 241 -16.75 -17.39 -8.57
CA GLN A 241 -17.16 -16.02 -8.92
C GLN A 241 -18.60 -15.74 -8.48
N LYS A 242 -19.52 -16.65 -8.81
CA LYS A 242 -20.93 -16.52 -8.48
C LYS A 242 -21.21 -16.40 -6.98
N ILE A 243 -20.43 -17.06 -6.11
CA ILE A 243 -20.60 -16.97 -4.65
C ILE A 243 -20.45 -15.53 -4.15
N PHE A 244 -19.49 -14.79 -4.72
CA PHE A 244 -19.21 -13.41 -4.37
C PHE A 244 -20.15 -12.42 -5.07
N ASP A 245 -20.48 -12.67 -6.34
CA ASP A 245 -21.45 -11.87 -7.09
C ASP A 245 -22.82 -11.84 -6.39
N GLU A 246 -23.30 -12.98 -5.88
CA GLU A 246 -24.58 -13.08 -5.14
C GLU A 246 -24.62 -12.25 -3.85
N ARG A 247 -23.48 -11.71 -3.41
CA ARG A 247 -23.32 -10.89 -2.21
C ARG A 247 -22.82 -9.48 -2.49
N ASP A 248 -22.78 -9.08 -3.77
CA ASP A 248 -22.26 -7.79 -4.24
C ASP A 248 -20.80 -7.56 -3.82
N ILE A 249 -19.98 -8.61 -3.86
CA ILE A 249 -18.55 -8.56 -3.53
C ILE A 249 -17.73 -8.68 -4.82
N LEU A 250 -16.89 -7.68 -5.07
CA LEU A 250 -16.07 -7.59 -6.27
C LEU A 250 -14.89 -8.56 -6.20
N VAL A 251 -14.57 -9.21 -7.33
CA VAL A 251 -13.51 -10.23 -7.39
C VAL A 251 -12.34 -9.73 -8.24
N TYR A 252 -11.13 -9.77 -7.67
CA TYR A 252 -9.87 -9.51 -8.37
C TYR A 252 -9.05 -10.78 -8.50
N ILE A 253 -8.51 -11.06 -9.69
CA ILE A 253 -7.73 -12.28 -9.94
C ILE A 253 -6.24 -11.97 -9.92
N TYR A 254 -5.43 -12.76 -9.22
CA TYR A 254 -3.98 -12.59 -9.19
C TYR A 254 -3.19 -13.87 -9.51
N THR A 255 -1.99 -13.81 -10.08
CA THR A 255 -1.40 -12.66 -10.81
C THR A 255 -1.58 -12.90 -12.31
N ILE A 256 -2.16 -11.94 -13.03
CA ILE A 256 -2.48 -12.06 -14.46
C ILE A 256 -1.62 -11.12 -15.28
N ASN A 257 -0.70 -11.67 -16.07
CA ASN A 257 0.22 -10.91 -16.93
C ASN A 257 -0.11 -11.04 -18.42
N ASP A 258 -1.02 -11.94 -18.78
CA ASP A 258 -1.53 -12.06 -20.15
C ASP A 258 -2.82 -11.26 -20.32
N LYS A 259 -2.86 -10.46 -21.38
CA LYS A 259 -3.96 -9.54 -21.66
C LYS A 259 -5.25 -10.27 -22.04
N GLU A 260 -5.17 -11.33 -22.83
CA GLU A 260 -6.36 -12.06 -23.26
C GLU A 260 -6.93 -12.88 -22.11
N GLU A 261 -6.07 -13.36 -21.22
CA GLU A 261 -6.47 -13.93 -19.95
C GLU A 261 -7.18 -12.91 -19.04
N ALA A 262 -6.64 -11.70 -18.87
CA ALA A 262 -7.30 -10.64 -18.11
C ALA A 262 -8.70 -10.34 -18.67
N ARG A 263 -8.82 -10.13 -19.99
CA ARG A 263 -10.10 -9.92 -20.66
C ARG A 263 -11.08 -11.06 -20.44
N ARG A 264 -10.61 -12.30 -20.46
CA ARG A 264 -11.44 -13.47 -20.17
C ARG A 264 -12.01 -13.39 -18.75
N TYR A 265 -11.20 -13.06 -17.74
CA TYR A 265 -11.70 -12.93 -16.37
C TYR A 265 -12.73 -11.81 -16.22
N LEU A 266 -12.48 -10.63 -16.78
CA LEU A 266 -13.44 -9.52 -16.74
C LEU A 266 -14.75 -9.86 -17.47
N ALA A 267 -14.67 -10.50 -18.64
CA ALA A 267 -15.85 -10.97 -19.38
C ALA A 267 -16.68 -12.01 -18.61
N ASN A 268 -16.09 -12.67 -17.59
CA ASN A 268 -16.74 -13.63 -16.71
C ASN A 268 -17.06 -13.04 -15.33
N GLY A 269 -17.08 -11.72 -15.17
CA GLY A 269 -17.59 -11.03 -13.98
C GLY A 269 -16.53 -10.54 -12.99
N ALA A 270 -15.24 -10.86 -13.18
CA ALA A 270 -14.21 -10.29 -12.32
C ALA A 270 -14.17 -8.75 -12.46
N GLN A 271 -14.06 -8.05 -11.34
CA GLN A 271 -13.90 -6.59 -11.30
C GLN A 271 -12.57 -6.16 -11.93
N GLY A 272 -11.53 -6.97 -11.74
CA GLY A 272 -10.20 -6.63 -12.21
C GLY A 272 -9.17 -7.72 -12.00
N VAL A 273 -7.92 -7.37 -12.27
CA VAL A 273 -6.78 -8.27 -12.08
C VAL A 273 -5.65 -7.58 -11.34
N CYS A 274 -4.88 -8.35 -10.58
CA CYS A 274 -3.57 -7.95 -10.09
C CYS A 274 -2.50 -8.38 -11.09
N THR A 275 -1.61 -7.48 -11.50
CA THR A 275 -0.67 -7.71 -12.61
C THR A 275 0.70 -7.11 -12.36
N ASP A 276 1.75 -7.80 -12.80
CA ASP A 276 3.13 -7.31 -12.82
C ASP A 276 3.40 -6.35 -13.97
N VAL A 277 2.57 -6.39 -15.02
CA VAL A 277 2.84 -5.71 -16.29
C VAL A 277 1.73 -4.71 -16.63
N LEU A 278 2.10 -3.64 -17.33
CA LEU A 278 1.10 -2.68 -17.80
C LEU A 278 0.25 -3.32 -18.90
N ILE A 279 -1.03 -3.52 -18.60
CA ILE A 279 -2.04 -3.91 -19.59
C ILE A 279 -2.57 -2.61 -20.21
N THR A 280 -2.09 -2.30 -21.41
CA THR A 280 -2.18 -0.96 -22.05
C THR A 280 -3.49 -0.63 -22.74
N ASP A 281 -4.35 -1.61 -22.96
CA ASP A 281 -5.64 -1.41 -23.62
C ASP A 281 -6.77 -1.50 -22.62
N ASN A 282 -7.84 -0.73 -22.84
CA ASN A 282 -9.07 -0.86 -22.07
C ASN A 282 -9.46 -2.35 -21.98
N LEU A 283 -9.56 -2.81 -20.73
CA LEU A 283 -10.06 -4.14 -20.41
C LEU A 283 -11.60 -4.21 -20.50
N ASN A 284 -12.25 -3.05 -20.72
CA ASN A 284 -13.68 -2.86 -20.93
C ASN A 284 -14.06 -2.85 -22.40
#